data_AF-A0A9P0ACJ0-F1
#
_entry.id   AF-A0A9P0ACJ0-F1
#
_cell.length_a   1.000
_cell.length_b   1.000
_cell.length_c   1.000
_cell.angle_alpha   90.00
_cell.angle_beta   90.00
_cell.angle_gamma   90.00
#
_symmetry.space_group_name_H-M   'P 1'
#
loop_
_entity.id
_entity.type
_entity.pdbx_description
1 polymer ?
#
loop_
_entity_poly.entity_id
_entity_poly.type
_entity_poly.pdbx_seq_one_letter_code
_entity_poly.pdbx_strand_id
1 'polypeptide(L)'
;MGRTCCVPDCRSNYSSNGPCVSTFRLPQNEARRNEWLKLIWREDLIDYFSKHTVVCVQHIAPQHVITMDQIRTKDGLVNIPGKIPKLPKDAFPSIFPAWPFH
;
A
#
# COMPACT_ATOMS: atom_id res chain seq x y z
N MET A 1 17.01 -6.72 -3.03
CA MET A 1 16.57 -5.84 -1.91
C MET A 1 15.07 -5.63 -2.02
N GLY A 2 14.33 -5.90 -0.94
CA GLY A 2 12.90 -5.56 -0.86
C GLY A 2 12.72 -4.05 -0.86
N ARG A 3 11.56 -3.57 -1.35
CA ARG A 3 11.22 -2.15 -1.23
C ARG A 3 10.80 -1.88 0.23
N THR A 4 11.44 -0.90 0.87
CA THR A 4 11.15 -0.48 2.24
C THR A 4 9.93 0.44 2.27
N CYS A 5 9.13 0.33 3.33
CA CYS A 5 7.97 1.21 3.51
C CYS A 5 8.41 2.66 3.73
N CYS A 6 7.73 3.63 3.12
CA CYS A 6 8.03 5.06 3.29
C CYS A 6 7.28 5.72 4.47
N VAL A 7 6.36 4.99 5.11
CA VAL A 7 5.64 5.50 6.30
C VAL A 7 6.63 5.65 7.46
N PRO A 8 6.65 6.81 8.15
CA PRO A 8 7.51 7.04 9.32
C PRO A 8 7.40 5.91 10.35
N ASP A 9 8.54 5.57 10.96
CA ASP A 9 8.69 4.48 11.96
C ASP A 9 8.30 3.07 11.52
N CYS A 10 7.87 2.86 10.26
CA CYS A 10 7.60 1.53 9.74
C CYS A 10 8.91 0.81 9.37
N ARG A 11 9.19 -0.31 10.04
CA ARG A 11 10.37 -1.16 9.77
C ARG A 11 10.08 -2.35 8.84
N SER A 12 8.94 -2.34 8.16
CA SER A 12 8.56 -3.37 7.19
C SER A 12 9.58 -3.48 6.04
N ASN A 13 10.02 -4.70 5.74
CA ASN A 13 10.98 -5.03 4.68
C ASN A 13 12.39 -4.40 4.82
N TYR A 14 12.76 -3.87 6.01
CA TYR A 14 14.11 -3.34 6.25
C TYR A 14 15.17 -4.42 6.50
N SER A 15 14.78 -5.52 7.15
CA SER A 15 15.68 -6.65 7.43
C SER A 15 15.47 -7.78 6.43
N SER A 16 16.56 -8.35 5.92
CA SER A 16 16.54 -9.56 5.08
C SER A 16 15.97 -10.79 5.80
N ASN A 17 15.99 -10.77 7.14
CA ASN A 17 15.53 -11.87 7.99
C ASN A 17 14.13 -11.62 8.56
N GLY A 18 13.50 -10.49 8.21
CA GLY A 18 12.15 -10.14 8.66
C GLY A 18 11.06 -10.67 7.73
N PRO A 19 9.78 -10.61 8.15
CA PRO A 19 8.66 -10.98 7.30
C PRO A 19 8.60 -10.04 6.08
N CYS A 20 8.59 -10.63 4.88
CA CYS A 20 8.34 -9.91 3.64
C CYS A 20 6.85 -9.59 3.53
N VAL A 21 6.49 -8.33 3.75
CA VAL A 21 5.12 -7.85 3.57
C VAL A 21 4.93 -7.27 2.18
N SER A 22 3.72 -7.43 1.64
CA SER A 22 3.34 -6.83 0.35
C SER A 22 3.42 -5.31 0.42
N THR A 23 3.90 -4.68 -0.66
CA THR A 23 4.05 -3.22 -0.77
C THR A 23 3.38 -2.69 -2.02
N PHE A 24 2.74 -1.54 -1.90
CA PHE A 24 2.07 -0.84 -2.98
C PHE A 24 2.82 0.44 -3.32
N ARG A 25 3.00 0.70 -4.62
CA ARG A 25 3.53 2.00 -5.07
C ARG A 25 2.50 3.08 -4.85
N LEU A 26 3.00 4.30 -4.66
CA LEU A 26 2.17 5.49 -4.67
C LEU A 26 1.36 5.58 -5.98
N PRO A 27 0.14 6.15 -5.94
CA PRO A 27 -0.66 6.42 -7.14
C PRO A 27 0.13 7.24 -8.18
N GLN A 28 -0.10 6.97 -9.46
CA GLN A 28 0.46 7.79 -10.55
C GLN A 28 -0.23 9.16 -10.67
N ASN A 29 -1.50 9.23 -10.29
CA ASN A 29 -2.23 10.50 -10.25
C ASN A 29 -1.65 11.39 -9.15
N GLU A 30 -1.23 12.59 -9.54
CA GLU A 30 -0.53 13.52 -8.66
C GLU A 30 -1.38 13.96 -7.46
N ALA A 31 -2.65 14.33 -7.67
CA ALA A 31 -3.53 14.74 -6.59
C ALA A 31 -3.67 13.65 -5.52
N ARG A 32 -3.88 12.39 -5.95
CA ARG A 32 -3.95 11.24 -5.04
C ARG A 32 -2.64 10.90 -4.38
N ARG A 33 -1.53 11.02 -5.11
CA ARG A 33 -0.20 10.83 -4.54
C ARG A 33 0.03 11.84 -3.42
N ASN A 34 -0.28 13.10 -3.66
CA ASN A 34 -0.09 14.18 -2.69
C ASN A 34 -0.99 13.98 -1.47
N GLU A 35 -2.23 13.49 -1.67
CA GLU A 35 -3.12 13.10 -0.58
C GLU A 35 -2.55 11.94 0.25
N TRP A 36 -2.02 10.89 -0.39
CA TRP A 36 -1.31 9.81 0.32
C TRP A 36 -0.14 10.35 1.14
N LEU A 37 0.70 11.19 0.52
CA LEU A 37 1.89 11.76 1.17
C LEU A 37 1.54 12.64 2.36
N LYS A 38 0.45 13.42 2.28
CA LYS A 38 -0.09 14.18 3.40
C LYS A 38 -0.59 13.27 4.52
N LEU A 39 -1.33 12.21 4.21
CA LEU A 39 -1.83 11.26 5.22
C LEU A 39 -0.71 10.56 5.97
N ILE A 40 0.41 10.26 5.29
CA ILE A 40 1.56 9.59 5.90
C ILE A 40 2.62 10.56 6.46
N TRP A 41 2.34 11.87 6.45
CA TRP A 41 3.25 12.95 6.85
C TRP A 41 4.62 12.91 6.15
N ARG A 42 4.61 12.66 4.84
CA ARG A 42 5.78 12.69 3.97
C ARG A 42 5.66 13.77 2.91
N GLU A 43 5.34 14.98 3.35
CA GLU A 43 5.25 16.15 2.46
C GLU A 43 6.59 16.47 1.79
N ASP A 44 7.71 16.07 2.42
CA ASP A 44 9.06 16.09 1.86
C ASP A 44 9.18 15.33 0.52
N LEU A 45 8.25 14.41 0.25
CA LEU A 45 8.23 13.62 -0.98
C LEU A 45 7.24 14.12 -2.03
N ILE A 46 6.50 15.22 -1.81
CA ILE A 46 5.48 15.69 -2.75
C ILE A 46 6.08 16.02 -4.12
N ASP A 47 7.22 16.72 -4.11
CA ASP A 47 7.97 17.10 -5.30
C ASP A 47 8.87 15.96 -5.84
N TYR A 48 8.99 14.87 -5.09
CA TYR A 48 9.86 13.74 -5.41
C TYR A 48 9.06 12.49 -5.78
N PHE A 49 8.84 12.30 -7.09
CA PHE A 49 8.25 11.06 -7.59
C PHE A 49 9.30 9.96 -7.77
N SER A 50 9.30 8.97 -6.89
CA SER A 50 10.11 7.76 -7.05
C SER A 50 9.26 6.50 -7.14
N LYS A 51 9.58 5.66 -8.12
CA LYS A 51 8.99 4.31 -8.28
C LYS A 51 9.38 3.35 -7.15
N HIS A 52 10.34 3.75 -6.31
CA HIS A 52 10.82 2.99 -5.16
C HIS A 52 10.09 3.39 -3.87
N THR A 53 9.41 4.53 -3.84
CA THR A 53 8.58 4.94 -2.71
C THR A 53 7.31 4.08 -2.67
N VAL A 54 7.20 3.26 -1.63
CA VAL A 54 6.09 2.32 -1.45
C VAL A 54 5.55 2.35 -0.03
N VAL A 55 4.29 1.96 0.12
CA VAL A 55 3.61 1.78 1.40
C VAL A 55 3.31 0.28 1.56
N CYS A 56 3.63 -0.30 2.72
CA CYS A 56 3.31 -1.71 2.97
C CYS A 56 1.82 -1.91 3.27
N VAL A 57 1.34 -3.14 3.06
CA VAL A 57 -0.07 -3.53 3.23
C VAL A 57 -0.59 -3.27 4.65
N GLN A 58 0.28 -3.23 5.66
CA GLN A 58 -0.10 -2.97 7.05
C GLN A 58 -0.67 -1.57 7.27
N HIS A 59 -0.39 -0.61 6.37
CA HIS A 59 -0.92 0.75 6.45
C HIS A 59 -2.24 0.93 5.69
N ILE A 60 -2.70 -0.10 4.98
CA ILE A 60 -3.96 -0.09 4.23
C ILE A 60 -5.00 -0.89 5.03
N ALA A 61 -6.21 -0.32 5.20
CA ALA A 61 -7.31 -1.07 5.79
C ALA A 61 -7.55 -2.38 5.02
N PRO A 62 -7.63 -3.55 5.68
CA PRO A 62 -7.77 -4.85 5.01
C PRO A 62 -8.96 -4.93 4.05
N GLN A 63 -10.06 -4.23 4.36
CA GLN A 63 -11.24 -4.12 3.51
C GLN A 63 -10.97 -3.48 2.13
N HIS A 64 -9.91 -2.68 2.02
CA HIS A 64 -9.51 -2.04 0.77
C HIS A 64 -8.46 -2.87 0.01
N VAL A 65 -8.00 -4.01 0.53
CA VAL A 65 -7.02 -4.85 -0.15
C VAL A 65 -7.74 -5.98 -0.87
N ILE A 66 -7.67 -5.98 -2.20
CA ILE A 66 -8.27 -7.02 -3.03
C ILE A 66 -7.30 -8.20 -3.09
N THR A 67 -7.65 -9.28 -2.40
CA THR A 67 -6.88 -10.53 -2.38
C THR A 67 -7.55 -11.65 -3.17
N MET A 68 -8.77 -11.45 -3.66
CA MET A 68 -9.50 -12.40 -4.50
C MET A 68 -9.72 -11.83 -5.90
N ASP A 69 -9.55 -12.68 -6.91
CA ASP A 69 -9.89 -12.38 -8.30
C ASP A 69 -11.24 -13.01 -8.67
N GLN A 70 -12.03 -12.31 -9.47
CA GLN A 70 -13.26 -12.85 -10.06
C GLN A 70 -12.96 -13.40 -11.45
N ILE A 71 -13.26 -14.68 -11.65
CA ILE A 71 -13.16 -15.32 -12.96
C ILE A 71 -14.55 -15.77 -13.42
N ARG A 72 -14.77 -15.71 -14.73
CA ARG A 72 -15.99 -16.20 -15.36
C ARG A 72 -15.80 -17.66 -15.77
N THR A 73 -16.54 -18.54 -15.12
CA THR A 73 -16.63 -19.97 -15.42
C THR A 73 -17.93 -20.26 -16.18
N LYS A 74 -18.07 -21.48 -16.70
CA LYS A 74 -19.32 -21.96 -17.32
C LYS A 74 -20.52 -21.86 -16.37
N ASP A 75 -20.29 -22.00 -15.06
CA ASP A 75 -21.32 -21.96 -14.02
C ASP A 75 -21.57 -20.55 -13.43
N GLY A 76 -20.89 -19.52 -13.93
CA GLY A 76 -21.02 -18.14 -13.47
C GLY A 76 -19.72 -17.52 -12.96
N LEU A 77 -19.84 -16.47 -12.15
CA LEU A 77 -18.68 -15.78 -11.56
C LEU A 77 -18.27 -16.47 -10.26
N VAL A 78 -16.98 -16.80 -10.15
CA VAL A 78 -16.39 -17.37 -8.93
C VAL A 78 -15.22 -16.54 -8.44
N ASN A 79 -15.08 -16.42 -7.12
CA ASN A 79 -13.95 -15.75 -6.47
C ASN A 79 -12.84 -16.78 -6.22
N ILE A 80 -11.62 -16.51 -6.70
CA ILE A 80 -10.44 -17.32 -6.46
C ILE A 80 -9.38 -16.50 -5.71
N PRO A 81 -8.53 -17.10 -4.86
CA PRO A 81 -7.40 -16.40 -4.26
C PRO A 81 -6.46 -15.84 -5.32
N GLY A 82 -6.28 -14.52 -5.33
CA GLY A 82 -5.35 -13.83 -6.21
C GLY A 82 -3.91 -14.04 -5.75
N LYS A 83 -2.99 -14.22 -6.71
CA LYS A 83 -1.55 -14.41 -6.40
C LYS A 83 -0.88 -13.16 -5.84
N ILE A 84 -1.38 -11.97 -6.21
CA ILE A 84 -0.79 -10.68 -5.84
C ILE A 84 -1.91 -9.80 -5.30
N PRO A 85 -1.79 -9.27 -4.07
CA PRO A 85 -2.75 -8.30 -3.54
C PRO A 85 -2.83 -7.09 -4.45
N LYS A 86 -4.05 -6.63 -4.75
CA LYS A 86 -4.31 -5.44 -5.54
C LYS A 86 -4.94 -4.37 -4.65
N LEU A 87 -4.70 -3.14 -5.02
CA LEU A 87 -5.29 -1.99 -4.37
C LEU A 87 -6.28 -1.32 -5.34
N PRO A 88 -7.54 -1.09 -4.94
CA PRO A 88 -8.47 -0.33 -5.75
C PRO A 88 -7.96 1.10 -5.88
N LYS A 89 -8.38 1.79 -6.94
CA LYS A 89 -7.88 3.13 -7.25
C LYS A 89 -8.10 4.10 -6.10
N ASP A 90 -9.20 3.93 -5.36
CA ASP A 90 -9.70 4.85 -4.34
C ASP A 90 -9.23 4.49 -2.92
N ALA A 91 -8.34 3.51 -2.77
CA ALA A 91 -7.80 3.20 -1.45
C ALA A 91 -6.75 4.24 -1.02
N PHE A 92 -6.71 4.47 0.28
CA PHE A 92 -5.73 5.32 0.94
C PHE A 92 -5.10 4.60 2.13
N PRO A 93 -3.85 4.92 2.47
CA PRO A 93 -3.28 4.51 3.74
C PRO A 93 -4.06 5.18 4.89
N SER A 94 -4.41 4.38 5.88
CA SER A 94 -5.30 4.78 6.98
C SER A 94 -4.83 4.27 8.34
N ILE A 95 -3.83 3.40 8.39
CA ILE A 95 -3.31 2.82 9.63
C ILE A 95 -1.90 3.37 9.86
N PHE A 96 -1.74 4.21 10.88
CA PHE A 96 -0.47 4.85 11.23
C PHE A 96 -0.15 4.59 12.70
N PRO A 97 0.80 3.67 13.02
CA PRO A 97 1.07 3.29 14.40
C PRO A 97 1.80 4.38 15.22
N ALA A 98 2.40 5.38 14.55
CA ALA A 98 3.26 6.39 15.16
C ALA A 98 2.71 7.83 15.03
N TRP A 99 1.40 8.01 14.84
CA TRP A 99 0.81 9.33 15.06
C TRP A 99 0.93 9.67 16.56
N PRO A 100 1.72 10.67 16.98
CA PRO A 100 1.59 11.17 18.33
C PRO A 100 0.20 11.78 18.43
N PHE A 101 -0.58 11.25 19.38
CA PHE A 101 -1.79 11.90 19.82
C PHE A 101 -1.43 13.31 20.32
N HIS A 102 -2.22 14.28 19.84
CA HIS A 102 -2.44 15.62 20.40
C HIS A 102 -1.39 16.70 20.16
#